data_AF-A0A0N0MDC1-F1
#
_entry.id   AF-A0A0N0MDC1-F1
#
_cell.length_a   1.000
_cell.length_b   1.000
_cell.length_c   1.000
_cell.angle_alpha   90.00
_cell.angle_beta   90.00
_cell.angle_gamma   90.00
#
_symmetry.space_group_name_H-M   'P 1'
#
loop_
_entity.id
_entity.type
_entity.pdbx_description
1 polymer ?
#
loop_
_entity_poly.entity_id
_entity_poly.type
_entity_poly.pdbx_seq_one_letter_code
_entity_poly.pdbx_strand_id
1 'polypeptide(L)'
;MQLRIPVLCAALMLASCSKSSVQLLKDGDPEVCTKTDVTDQLFEIIKDHANFPQNNGFVKDYEKARQKWISKVTFSISQITSKNVDKPNQQITCNGLVHMSASEIGQQDASVDYLIKSDLSNGKAIVEADLSNASYPIAFLLEKIGSPDLLEARTVGIKKNIAKADYYENKWVSSHSSEAKTIHENIEKTVKGNHFSQAEKDTAFKIEVFNKICRSEEDGQALACSRRDSLLQEAQGSGPIHLCYQGDFSGWKHCDGTDVENVPASIVTEPSSSDAFTPEDNKIIEQADYLNDKCRGGAGDQTESVCTQRDDLYNKMEKLNICWGPEDSAEYQKHWMRCHPK
;
A
#
# COMPACT_ATOMS: atom_id res chain seq x y z
N MET A 1 10.24 -64.17 39.30
CA MET A 1 10.24 -63.13 40.35
C MET A 1 9.53 -61.91 39.79
N GLN A 2 8.22 -61.86 39.95
CA GLN A 2 7.34 -60.81 39.39
C GLN A 2 7.20 -59.70 40.43
N LEU A 3 7.75 -58.51 40.16
CA LEU A 3 7.46 -57.32 40.94
C LEU A 3 6.11 -56.74 40.49
N ARG A 4 5.11 -56.88 41.35
CA ARG A 4 3.86 -56.09 41.27
C ARG A 4 4.12 -54.76 41.99
N ILE A 5 4.14 -53.66 41.24
CA ILE A 5 4.08 -52.31 41.80
C ILE A 5 2.60 -51.98 42.02
N PRO A 6 2.16 -51.61 43.24
CA PRO A 6 0.80 -51.16 43.46
C PRO A 6 0.64 -49.75 42.88
N VAL A 7 -0.28 -49.62 41.92
CA VAL A 7 -0.84 -48.33 41.51
C VAL A 7 -1.68 -47.83 42.68
N LEU A 8 -1.09 -47.01 43.54
CA LEU A 8 -1.81 -46.28 44.58
C LEU A 8 -2.28 -44.93 44.02
N CYS A 9 -3.57 -44.70 44.16
CA CYS A 9 -4.26 -43.44 43.92
C CYS A 9 -3.51 -42.22 44.49
N ALA A 10 -3.20 -41.26 43.63
CA ALA A 10 -3.02 -39.86 44.00
C ALA A 10 -3.76 -38.97 42.99
N ALA A 11 -5.05 -39.24 42.79
CA ALA A 11 -5.97 -38.30 42.18
C ALA A 11 -6.51 -37.36 43.28
N LEU A 12 -5.65 -36.46 43.77
CA LEU A 12 -6.13 -35.23 44.40
C LEU A 12 -6.56 -34.32 43.25
N MET A 13 -7.82 -34.50 42.84
CA MET A 13 -8.55 -33.50 42.08
C MET A 13 -8.61 -32.24 42.95
N LEU A 14 -7.68 -31.31 42.73
CA LEU A 14 -7.91 -29.91 43.06
C LEU A 14 -9.09 -29.48 42.19
N ALA A 15 -10.31 -29.69 42.69
CA ALA A 15 -11.46 -28.94 42.25
C ALA A 15 -11.21 -27.49 42.70
N SER A 16 -10.38 -26.77 41.95
CA SER A 16 -10.38 -25.32 41.98
C SER A 16 -11.79 -24.92 41.57
N CYS A 17 -12.63 -24.60 42.55
CA CYS A 17 -13.91 -23.94 42.33
C CYS A 17 -13.58 -22.56 41.73
N SER A 18 -13.27 -22.53 40.43
CA SER A 18 -13.15 -21.29 39.69
C SER A 18 -14.52 -20.62 39.79
N LYS A 19 -14.60 -19.52 40.53
CA LYS A 19 -15.80 -18.71 40.62
C LYS A 19 -16.30 -18.41 39.20
N SER A 20 -17.62 -18.45 38.99
CA SER A 20 -18.17 -18.04 37.69
C SER A 20 -17.81 -16.58 37.41
N SER A 21 -17.69 -16.19 36.13
CA SER A 21 -17.36 -14.81 35.76
C SER A 21 -18.32 -13.78 36.38
N VAL A 22 -19.59 -14.15 36.57
CA VAL A 22 -20.60 -13.33 37.27
C VAL A 22 -20.28 -13.17 38.75
N GLN A 23 -19.83 -14.23 39.42
CA GLN A 23 -19.46 -14.15 40.83
C GLN A 23 -18.18 -13.33 41.01
N LEU A 24 -17.21 -13.53 40.12
CA LEU A 24 -15.99 -12.71 40.08
C LEU A 24 -16.32 -11.22 39.83
N LEU A 25 -17.28 -10.92 38.93
CA LEU A 25 -17.77 -9.55 38.68
C LEU A 25 -18.43 -8.94 39.92
N LYS A 26 -19.29 -9.71 40.61
CA LYS A 26 -19.94 -9.27 41.86
C LYS A 26 -18.92 -9.01 42.97
N ASP A 27 -17.88 -9.82 43.02
CA ASP A 27 -16.81 -9.71 44.01
C ASP A 27 -15.82 -8.56 43.66
N GLY A 28 -15.87 -8.04 42.42
CA GLY A 28 -14.91 -7.05 41.93
C GLY A 28 -13.53 -7.63 41.68
N ASP A 29 -13.47 -8.92 41.35
CA ASP A 29 -12.23 -9.68 41.26
C ASP A 29 -11.48 -9.34 39.96
N PRO A 30 -10.20 -8.92 40.02
CA PRO A 30 -9.40 -8.64 38.82
C PRO A 30 -9.22 -9.86 37.91
N GLU A 31 -9.43 -11.09 38.41
CA GLU A 31 -9.40 -12.30 37.58
C GLU A 31 -10.49 -12.31 36.50
N VAL A 32 -11.56 -11.50 36.63
CA VAL A 32 -12.55 -11.26 35.55
C VAL A 32 -11.88 -10.75 34.28
N CYS A 33 -10.83 -9.94 34.41
CA CYS A 33 -10.13 -9.36 33.26
C CYS A 33 -9.32 -10.41 32.46
N THR A 34 -9.15 -11.63 32.98
CA THR A 34 -8.40 -12.68 32.29
C THR A 34 -9.36 -13.63 31.57
N LYS A 35 -9.62 -13.41 30.27
CA LYS A 35 -10.13 -14.45 29.36
C LYS A 35 -10.24 -14.04 27.89
N THR A 36 -10.29 -15.10 27.06
CA THR A 36 -10.39 -15.25 25.59
C THR A 36 -11.27 -14.25 24.83
N ASP A 37 -12.26 -13.63 25.48
CA ASP A 37 -13.29 -12.84 24.80
C ASP A 37 -12.74 -11.54 24.18
N VAL A 38 -11.61 -11.02 24.70
CA VAL A 38 -10.89 -9.88 24.09
C VAL A 38 -10.16 -10.32 22.82
N THR A 39 -9.62 -11.54 22.79
CA THR A 39 -8.95 -12.10 21.60
C THR A 39 -9.93 -12.30 20.46
N ASP A 40 -11.15 -12.73 20.74
CA ASP A 40 -12.20 -12.88 19.73
C ASP A 40 -12.63 -11.53 19.14
N GLN A 41 -12.77 -10.48 19.97
CA GLN A 41 -13.05 -9.12 19.50
C GLN A 41 -11.90 -8.53 18.69
N LEU A 42 -10.66 -8.75 19.10
CA LEU A 42 -9.47 -8.40 18.31
C LEU A 42 -9.53 -9.08 16.94
N PHE A 43 -9.97 -10.34 16.88
CA PHE A 43 -10.06 -11.08 15.62
C PHE A 43 -11.09 -10.49 14.65
N GLU A 44 -12.24 -10.02 15.13
CA GLU A 44 -13.22 -9.32 14.30
C GLU A 44 -12.66 -7.98 13.77
N ILE A 45 -11.91 -7.24 14.59
CA ILE A 45 -11.26 -6.00 14.13
C ILE A 45 -10.21 -6.27 13.06
N ILE A 46 -9.42 -7.34 13.17
CA ILE A 46 -8.48 -7.74 12.12
C ILE A 46 -9.23 -8.05 10.84
N LYS A 47 -10.34 -8.79 10.92
CA LYS A 47 -11.17 -9.09 9.74
C LYS A 47 -11.65 -7.80 9.08
N ASP A 48 -12.07 -6.82 9.85
CA ASP A 48 -12.52 -5.52 9.35
C ASP A 48 -11.38 -4.72 8.72
N HIS A 49 -10.20 -4.66 9.35
CA HIS A 49 -9.03 -3.97 8.81
C HIS A 49 -8.40 -4.72 7.62
N ALA A 50 -8.63 -6.02 7.52
CA ALA A 50 -8.25 -6.83 6.37
C ALA A 50 -9.23 -6.68 5.19
N ASN A 51 -10.25 -5.82 5.30
CA ASN A 51 -11.07 -5.41 4.16
C ASN A 51 -10.38 -4.22 3.44
N PHE A 52 -9.32 -4.51 2.67
CA PHE A 52 -8.78 -3.55 1.71
C PHE A 52 -9.84 -3.21 0.66
N PRO A 53 -9.80 -2.00 0.06
CA PRO A 53 -10.79 -1.57 -0.92
C PRO A 53 -10.93 -2.61 -2.06
N GLN A 54 -12.12 -3.19 -2.18
CA GLN A 54 -12.46 -4.21 -3.17
C GLN A 54 -12.51 -3.68 -4.62
N ASN A 55 -12.29 -2.38 -4.81
CA ASN A 55 -12.81 -1.64 -5.96
C ASN A 55 -12.21 -1.98 -7.33
N ASN A 56 -11.17 -2.81 -7.44
CA ASN A 56 -10.41 -2.89 -8.69
C ASN A 56 -10.20 -4.31 -9.23
N GLY A 57 -11.04 -5.29 -8.86
CA GLY A 57 -10.98 -6.64 -9.44
C GLY A 57 -9.63 -7.34 -9.25
N PHE A 58 -8.85 -6.90 -8.26
CA PHE A 58 -7.44 -7.29 -8.11
C PHE A 58 -7.24 -8.75 -7.77
N VAL A 59 -8.19 -9.41 -7.11
CA VAL A 59 -7.98 -10.80 -6.73
C VAL A 59 -9.29 -11.56 -6.88
N LYS A 60 -9.35 -12.42 -7.90
CA LYS A 60 -10.40 -13.47 -8.03
C LYS A 60 -10.44 -14.38 -6.79
N ASP A 61 -9.36 -14.36 -6.01
CA ASP A 61 -9.13 -15.10 -4.78
C ASP A 61 -8.86 -14.17 -3.57
N TYR A 62 -9.41 -12.93 -3.55
CA TYR A 62 -9.14 -11.95 -2.48
C TYR A 62 -9.37 -12.55 -1.09
N GLU A 63 -10.52 -13.22 -0.93
CA GLU A 63 -10.87 -13.83 0.34
C GLU A 63 -9.84 -14.90 0.75
N LYS A 64 -9.31 -15.68 -0.19
CA LYS A 64 -8.25 -16.67 0.10
C LYS A 64 -6.95 -16.00 0.55
N ALA A 65 -6.56 -14.91 -0.11
CA ALA A 65 -5.39 -14.12 0.28
C ALA A 65 -5.59 -13.48 1.66
N ARG A 66 -6.76 -12.88 1.90
CA ARG A 66 -7.18 -12.32 3.19
C ARG A 66 -7.08 -13.34 4.31
N GLN A 67 -7.63 -14.55 4.13
CA GLN A 67 -7.54 -15.62 5.14
C GLN A 67 -6.08 -16.04 5.40
N LYS A 68 -5.23 -16.05 4.38
CA LYS A 68 -3.78 -16.29 4.52
C LYS A 68 -3.07 -15.15 5.27
N TRP A 69 -3.49 -13.90 5.11
CA TRP A 69 -2.90 -12.78 5.85
C TRP A 69 -3.29 -12.83 7.32
N ILE A 70 -4.59 -13.05 7.59
CA ILE A 70 -5.12 -13.16 8.96
C ILE A 70 -4.43 -14.30 9.72
N SER A 71 -4.22 -15.46 9.08
CA SER A 71 -3.58 -16.62 9.74
C SER A 71 -2.10 -16.43 10.08
N LYS A 72 -1.45 -15.41 9.53
CA LYS A 72 -0.06 -15.04 9.86
C LYS A 72 0.03 -14.15 11.10
N VAL A 73 -1.06 -13.55 11.54
CA VAL A 73 -1.06 -12.66 12.71
C VAL A 73 -1.36 -13.46 13.96
N THR A 74 -0.52 -13.30 14.98
CA THR A 74 -0.68 -13.91 16.30
C THR A 74 -0.83 -12.83 17.35
N PHE A 75 -1.59 -13.14 18.41
CA PHE A 75 -1.93 -12.19 19.48
C PHE A 75 -1.68 -12.81 20.83
N SER A 76 -1.20 -12.01 21.76
CA SER A 76 -1.27 -12.30 23.19
C SER A 76 -1.56 -11.02 23.95
N ILE A 77 -2.17 -11.14 25.13
CA ILE A 77 -2.43 -10.00 26.01
C ILE A 77 -1.65 -10.23 27.29
N SER A 78 -0.91 -9.22 27.73
CA SER A 78 -0.17 -9.22 28.99
C SER A 78 -0.51 -8.00 29.84
N GLN A 79 0.08 -7.91 31.02
CA GLN A 79 -0.02 -6.75 31.92
C GLN A 79 -1.47 -6.34 32.23
N ILE A 80 -2.35 -7.32 32.37
CA ILE A 80 -3.77 -7.07 32.62
C ILE A 80 -3.96 -6.51 34.03
N THR A 81 -4.61 -5.36 34.13
CA THR A 81 -4.93 -4.70 35.41
C THR A 81 -6.39 -4.25 35.43
N SER A 82 -7.02 -4.30 36.61
CA SER A 82 -8.35 -3.72 36.83
C SER A 82 -8.20 -2.26 37.26
N LYS A 83 -8.83 -1.33 36.55
CA LYS A 83 -8.74 0.11 36.78
C LYS A 83 -9.88 0.66 37.63
N ASN A 84 -11.09 0.12 37.48
CA ASN A 84 -12.27 0.56 38.22
C ASN A 84 -13.30 -0.57 38.34
N VAL A 85 -13.98 -0.65 39.49
CA VAL A 85 -15.06 -1.62 39.77
C VAL A 85 -16.32 -0.85 40.16
N ASP A 86 -17.28 -0.77 39.25
CA ASP A 86 -18.61 -0.23 39.48
C ASP A 86 -19.55 -1.36 39.93
N LYS A 87 -19.57 -1.63 41.24
CA LYS A 87 -20.42 -2.69 41.82
C LYS A 87 -21.92 -2.45 41.58
N PRO A 88 -22.47 -1.23 41.74
CA PRO A 88 -23.88 -0.95 41.43
C PRO A 88 -24.29 -1.35 40.01
N ASN A 89 -23.44 -1.06 39.02
CA ASN A 89 -23.73 -1.34 37.62
C ASN A 89 -23.13 -2.66 37.12
N GLN A 90 -22.44 -3.41 38.01
CA GLN A 90 -21.72 -4.65 37.71
C GLN A 90 -20.77 -4.51 36.51
N GLN A 91 -19.95 -3.45 36.53
CA GLN A 91 -18.97 -3.17 35.50
C GLN A 91 -17.56 -3.14 36.08
N ILE A 92 -16.60 -3.67 35.32
CA ILE A 92 -15.18 -3.59 35.62
C ILE A 92 -14.46 -3.05 34.39
N THR A 93 -13.68 -1.98 34.58
CA THR A 93 -12.76 -1.50 33.55
C THR A 93 -11.43 -2.20 33.72
N CYS A 94 -10.96 -2.84 32.65
CA CYS A 94 -9.68 -3.50 32.57
C CYS A 94 -8.77 -2.75 31.59
N ASN A 95 -7.47 -2.80 31.83
CA ASN A 95 -6.43 -2.37 30.91
C ASN A 95 -5.50 -3.56 30.64
N GLY A 96 -4.97 -3.67 29.43
CA GLY A 96 -3.95 -4.65 29.10
C GLY A 96 -3.07 -4.21 27.94
N LEU A 97 -1.95 -4.90 27.76
CA LEU A 97 -1.04 -4.71 26.63
C LEU A 97 -1.21 -5.85 25.64
N VAL A 98 -1.66 -5.53 24.42
CA VAL A 98 -1.77 -6.50 23.32
C VAL A 98 -0.44 -6.56 22.59
N HIS A 99 0.15 -7.75 22.55
CA HIS A 99 1.28 -8.08 21.71
C HIS A 99 0.77 -8.74 20.43
N MET A 100 1.15 -8.18 19.30
CA MET A 100 0.75 -8.61 17.96
C MET A 100 2.01 -8.98 17.21
N SER A 101 2.04 -10.12 16.54
CA SER A 101 3.24 -10.47 15.77
C SER A 101 2.91 -11.23 14.50
N ALA A 102 3.77 -11.03 13.50
CA ALA A 102 3.81 -11.81 12.28
C ALA A 102 5.26 -12.19 12.00
N SER A 103 5.49 -13.45 11.60
CA SER A 103 6.83 -14.05 11.45
C SER A 103 7.77 -13.26 10.54
N GLU A 104 7.23 -12.49 9.60
CA GLU A 104 7.96 -11.74 8.58
C GLU A 104 8.22 -10.27 8.97
N ILE A 105 7.55 -9.73 10.01
CA ILE A 105 7.55 -8.30 10.35
C ILE A 105 8.03 -8.03 11.78
N GLY A 106 7.92 -9.00 12.67
CA GLY A 106 8.25 -8.87 14.09
C GLY A 106 7.02 -8.57 14.95
N GLN A 107 7.26 -8.05 16.16
CA GLN A 107 6.22 -7.77 17.16
C GLN A 107 5.86 -6.28 17.18
N GLN A 108 4.58 -6.00 17.40
CA GLN A 108 3.99 -4.68 17.63
C GLN A 108 3.17 -4.74 18.92
N ASP A 109 3.19 -3.67 19.70
CA ASP A 109 2.48 -3.61 20.98
C ASP A 109 1.44 -2.47 20.97
N ALA A 110 0.29 -2.68 21.61
CA ALA A 110 -0.74 -1.66 21.80
C ALA A 110 -1.41 -1.79 23.16
N SER A 111 -1.56 -0.67 23.88
CA SER A 111 -2.39 -0.64 25.08
C SER A 111 -3.86 -0.67 24.68
N VAL A 112 -4.64 -1.54 25.31
CA VAL A 112 -6.10 -1.61 25.12
C VAL A 112 -6.81 -1.43 26.45
N ASP A 113 -7.86 -0.63 26.43
CA ASP A 113 -8.80 -0.51 27.53
C ASP A 113 -10.05 -1.30 27.15
N TYR A 114 -10.59 -2.10 28.07
CA TYR A 114 -11.82 -2.84 27.81
C TYR A 114 -12.71 -2.89 29.04
N LEU A 115 -14.01 -2.82 28.79
CA LEU A 115 -15.06 -2.77 29.78
C LEU A 115 -15.77 -4.12 29.84
N ILE A 116 -15.79 -4.75 31.00
CA ILE A 116 -16.53 -5.99 31.22
C ILE A 116 -17.81 -5.63 31.99
N LYS A 117 -18.96 -5.95 31.40
CA LYS A 117 -20.30 -5.78 31.98
C LYS A 117 -20.92 -7.15 32.25
N SER A 118 -21.72 -7.28 33.29
CA SER A 118 -22.60 -8.45 33.42
C SER A 118 -23.88 -8.23 32.60
N ASP A 119 -24.24 -9.19 31.75
CA ASP A 119 -25.60 -9.31 31.25
C ASP A 119 -26.48 -9.93 32.33
N LEU A 120 -27.26 -9.06 32.99
CA LEU A 120 -28.16 -9.45 34.07
C LEU A 120 -29.32 -10.34 33.60
N SER A 121 -29.61 -10.38 32.30
CA SER A 121 -30.75 -11.13 31.75
C SER A 121 -30.46 -12.63 31.62
N ASN A 122 -29.20 -13.01 31.36
CA ASN A 122 -28.80 -14.39 31.10
C ASN A 122 -27.59 -14.85 31.95
N GLY A 123 -27.01 -13.97 32.79
CA GLY A 123 -25.87 -14.30 33.63
C GLY A 123 -24.57 -14.54 32.86
N LYS A 124 -24.41 -13.96 31.66
CA LYS A 124 -23.15 -13.97 30.92
C LYS A 124 -22.41 -12.64 31.09
N ALA A 125 -21.08 -12.67 31.04
CA ALA A 125 -20.32 -11.44 30.91
C ALA A 125 -20.38 -10.95 29.44
N ILE A 126 -20.61 -9.67 29.25
CA ILE A 126 -20.43 -8.95 27.98
C ILE A 126 -19.12 -8.20 28.11
N VAL A 127 -18.19 -8.46 27.20
CA VAL A 127 -16.95 -7.68 27.09
C VAL A 127 -17.15 -6.66 25.99
N GLU A 128 -16.95 -5.39 26.27
CA GLU A 128 -16.89 -4.28 25.32
C GLU A 128 -15.47 -3.71 25.33
N ALA A 129 -14.66 -4.04 24.33
CA ALA A 129 -13.29 -3.54 24.25
C ALA A 129 -13.18 -2.24 23.47
N ASP A 130 -12.49 -1.23 24.03
CA ASP A 130 -12.00 -0.09 23.27
C ASP A 130 -10.64 -0.45 22.66
N LEU A 131 -10.70 -0.78 21.37
CA LEU A 131 -9.55 -1.23 20.59
C LEU A 131 -9.03 -0.14 19.65
N SER A 132 -9.43 1.12 19.86
CA SER A 132 -8.98 2.27 19.05
C SER A 132 -7.45 2.35 18.96
N ASN A 133 -6.75 2.14 20.07
CA ASN A 133 -5.29 2.14 20.13
C ASN A 133 -4.63 0.93 19.42
N ALA A 134 -5.35 -0.18 19.23
CA ALA A 134 -4.86 -1.35 18.51
C ALA A 134 -5.09 -1.26 16.99
N SER A 135 -5.98 -0.37 16.54
CA SER A 135 -6.32 -0.21 15.11
C SER A 135 -5.10 0.08 14.25
N TYR A 136 -4.25 1.05 14.62
CA TYR A 136 -3.08 1.41 13.82
C TYR A 136 -2.05 0.28 13.72
N PRO A 137 -1.59 -0.35 14.82
CA PRO A 137 -0.66 -1.48 14.74
C PRO A 137 -1.21 -2.69 13.96
N ILE A 138 -2.52 -2.97 14.07
CA ILE A 138 -3.18 -4.01 13.27
C ILE A 138 -3.14 -3.66 11.78
N ALA A 139 -3.49 -2.42 11.42
CA ALA A 139 -3.46 -1.96 10.05
C ALA A 139 -2.04 -2.04 9.45
N PHE A 140 -1.03 -1.58 10.20
CA PHE A 140 0.37 -1.64 9.80
C PHE A 140 0.84 -3.08 9.54
N LEU A 141 0.54 -4.02 10.44
CA LEU A 141 0.89 -5.43 10.26
C LEU A 141 0.21 -6.02 9.02
N LEU A 142 -1.11 -5.81 8.87
CA LEU A 142 -1.87 -6.34 7.74
C LEU A 142 -1.39 -5.74 6.41
N GLU A 143 -1.07 -4.45 6.37
CA GLU A 143 -0.49 -3.79 5.20
C GLU A 143 0.83 -4.46 4.79
N LYS A 144 1.75 -4.67 5.73
CA LYS A 144 3.04 -5.29 5.43
C LYS A 144 2.90 -6.77 5.01
N ILE A 145 1.97 -7.52 5.60
CA ILE A 145 1.70 -8.91 5.23
C ILE A 145 1.05 -9.01 3.84
N GLY A 146 0.09 -8.14 3.56
CA GLY A 146 -0.71 -8.15 2.33
C GLY A 146 -0.02 -7.49 1.14
N SER A 147 0.91 -6.56 1.38
CA SER A 147 1.60 -5.77 0.34
C SER A 147 2.20 -6.61 -0.79
N PRO A 148 2.93 -7.72 -0.53
CA PRO A 148 3.50 -8.54 -1.60
C PRO A 148 2.42 -9.16 -2.51
N ASP A 149 1.37 -9.74 -1.92
CA ASP A 149 0.28 -10.38 -2.66
C ASP A 149 -0.51 -9.31 -3.47
N LEU A 150 -0.70 -8.11 -2.92
CA LEU A 150 -1.33 -6.97 -3.61
C LEU A 150 -0.47 -6.46 -4.77
N LEU A 151 0.85 -6.36 -4.58
CA LEU A 151 1.78 -5.94 -5.61
C LEU A 151 1.85 -6.96 -6.76
N GLU A 152 1.84 -8.26 -6.43
CA GLU A 152 1.78 -9.33 -7.43
C GLU A 152 0.47 -9.27 -8.21
N ALA A 153 -0.67 -9.19 -7.53
CA ALA A 153 -1.98 -9.03 -8.15
C ALA A 153 -2.04 -7.81 -9.06
N ARG A 154 -1.49 -6.68 -8.62
CA ARG A 154 -1.36 -5.47 -9.42
C ARG A 154 -0.52 -5.70 -10.66
N THR A 155 0.63 -6.35 -10.51
CA THR A 155 1.54 -6.68 -11.61
C THR A 155 0.88 -7.60 -12.63
N VAL A 156 0.14 -8.62 -12.18
CA VAL A 156 -0.61 -9.54 -13.04
C VAL A 156 -1.72 -8.80 -13.79
N GLY A 157 -2.47 -7.94 -13.09
CA GLY A 157 -3.51 -7.10 -13.69
C GLY A 157 -2.94 -6.16 -14.77
N ILE A 158 -1.82 -5.50 -14.47
CA ILE A 158 -1.08 -4.66 -15.42
C ILE A 158 -0.65 -5.49 -16.63
N LYS A 159 -0.01 -6.65 -16.45
CA LYS A 159 0.41 -7.53 -17.56
C LYS A 159 -0.76 -7.97 -18.44
N LYS A 160 -1.90 -8.30 -17.83
CA LYS A 160 -3.13 -8.67 -18.57
C LYS A 160 -3.66 -7.50 -19.39
N ASN A 161 -3.67 -6.30 -18.80
CA ASN A 161 -4.12 -5.09 -19.50
C ASN A 161 -3.16 -4.71 -20.62
N ILE A 162 -1.85 -4.85 -20.43
CA ILE A 162 -0.83 -4.68 -21.48
C ILE A 162 -1.10 -5.66 -22.63
N ALA A 163 -1.24 -6.96 -22.35
CA ALA A 163 -1.51 -7.95 -23.39
C ALA A 163 -2.82 -7.66 -24.16
N LYS A 164 -3.84 -7.15 -23.47
CA LYS A 164 -5.10 -6.75 -24.12
C LYS A 164 -4.94 -5.47 -24.95
N ALA A 165 -4.15 -4.50 -24.48
CA ALA A 165 -3.81 -3.31 -25.27
C ALA A 165 -2.99 -3.69 -26.52
N ASP A 166 -2.00 -4.57 -26.40
CA ASP A 166 -1.20 -5.09 -27.52
C ASP A 166 -2.10 -5.83 -28.54
N TYR A 167 -3.15 -6.53 -28.10
CA TYR A 167 -4.16 -7.08 -29.01
C TYR A 167 -4.85 -5.99 -29.85
N TYR A 168 -5.26 -4.88 -29.22
CA TYR A 168 -5.89 -3.76 -29.92
C TYR A 168 -4.92 -3.02 -30.83
N GLU A 169 -3.66 -2.86 -30.42
CA GLU A 169 -2.58 -2.34 -31.27
C GLU A 169 -2.46 -3.17 -32.56
N ASN A 170 -2.28 -4.49 -32.43
CA ASN A 170 -2.13 -5.39 -33.57
C ASN A 170 -3.37 -5.39 -34.47
N LYS A 171 -4.57 -5.40 -33.87
CA LYS A 171 -5.83 -5.30 -34.62
C LYS A 171 -5.88 -4.00 -35.42
N TRP A 172 -5.60 -2.86 -34.80
CA TRP A 172 -5.60 -1.56 -35.44
C TRP A 172 -4.57 -1.46 -36.55
N VAL A 173 -3.32 -1.90 -36.31
CA VAL A 173 -2.24 -1.91 -37.31
C VAL A 173 -2.62 -2.77 -38.52
N SER A 174 -3.27 -3.91 -38.29
CA SER A 174 -3.70 -4.79 -39.38
C SER A 174 -4.82 -4.19 -40.24
N SER A 175 -5.76 -3.47 -39.63
CA SER A 175 -6.88 -2.84 -40.35
C SER A 175 -6.52 -1.49 -40.97
N HIS A 176 -5.47 -0.83 -40.47
CA HIS A 176 -5.01 0.50 -40.89
C HIS A 176 -3.56 0.46 -41.40
N SER A 177 -3.21 -0.56 -42.17
CA SER A 177 -1.80 -0.83 -42.56
C SER A 177 -1.12 0.32 -43.30
N SER A 178 -1.86 1.09 -44.12
CA SER A 178 -1.34 2.28 -44.81
C SER A 178 -1.02 3.43 -43.86
N GLU A 179 -1.89 3.69 -42.88
CA GLU A 179 -1.64 4.69 -41.84
C GLU A 179 -0.51 4.25 -40.92
N ALA A 180 -0.49 2.98 -40.49
CA ALA A 180 0.60 2.42 -39.70
C ALA A 180 1.95 2.57 -40.42
N LYS A 181 2.01 2.28 -41.72
CA LYS A 181 3.21 2.52 -42.54
C LYS A 181 3.62 3.99 -42.55
N THR A 182 2.65 4.91 -42.62
CA THR A 182 2.90 6.36 -42.62
C THR A 182 3.46 6.82 -41.27
N ILE A 183 2.92 6.32 -40.15
CA ILE A 183 3.45 6.58 -38.80
C ILE A 183 4.91 6.09 -38.70
N HIS A 184 5.18 4.88 -39.15
CA HIS A 184 6.53 4.31 -39.12
C HIS A 184 7.53 5.13 -39.97
N GLU A 185 7.14 5.52 -41.19
CA GLU A 185 7.97 6.37 -42.05
C GLU A 185 8.23 7.76 -41.45
N ASN A 186 7.24 8.34 -40.76
CA ASN A 186 7.40 9.63 -40.08
C ASN A 186 8.37 9.53 -38.91
N ILE A 187 8.25 8.48 -38.08
CA ILE A 187 9.18 8.23 -36.98
C ILE A 187 10.60 8.06 -37.53
N GLU A 188 10.79 7.23 -38.55
CA GLU A 188 12.10 7.06 -39.19
C GLU A 188 12.68 8.36 -39.75
N LYS A 189 11.86 9.28 -40.26
CA LYS A 189 12.32 10.59 -40.74
C LYS A 189 12.75 11.51 -39.60
N THR A 190 11.94 11.61 -38.54
CA THR A 190 12.24 12.48 -37.39
C THR A 190 13.43 11.96 -36.59
N VAL A 191 13.58 10.65 -36.49
CA VAL A 191 14.60 9.98 -35.67
C VAL A 191 15.97 9.88 -36.34
N LYS A 192 16.04 9.90 -37.68
CA LYS A 192 17.30 9.73 -38.44
C LYS A 192 18.42 10.70 -38.06
N GLY A 193 18.10 11.86 -37.50
CA GLY A 193 19.07 12.84 -37.02
C GLY A 193 19.69 12.52 -35.66
N ASN A 194 18.98 11.83 -34.75
CA ASN A 194 19.34 11.84 -33.32
C ASN A 194 19.69 10.46 -32.72
N HIS A 195 20.09 9.49 -33.54
CA HIS A 195 20.68 8.22 -33.06
C HIS A 195 19.84 7.37 -32.08
N PHE A 196 18.51 7.37 -32.22
CA PHE A 196 17.65 6.57 -31.34
C PHE A 196 17.87 5.06 -31.55
N SER A 197 17.77 4.30 -30.46
CA SER A 197 17.77 2.85 -30.47
C SER A 197 16.51 2.28 -31.13
N GLN A 198 16.55 0.99 -31.52
CA GLN A 198 15.36 0.33 -32.06
C GLN A 198 14.22 0.26 -31.03
N ALA A 199 14.53 0.04 -29.75
CA ALA A 199 13.54 0.00 -28.68
C ALA A 199 12.80 1.34 -28.53
N GLU A 200 13.50 2.46 -28.69
CA GLU A 200 12.92 3.79 -28.69
C GLU A 200 12.00 4.03 -29.89
N LYS A 201 12.44 3.65 -31.10
CA LYS A 201 11.62 3.73 -32.30
C LYS A 201 10.33 2.91 -32.18
N ASP A 202 10.44 1.69 -31.67
CA ASP A 202 9.29 0.80 -31.47
C ASP A 202 8.32 1.38 -30.43
N THR A 203 8.85 2.00 -29.37
CA THR A 203 8.04 2.64 -28.32
C THR A 203 7.32 3.88 -28.86
N ALA A 204 8.02 4.76 -29.58
CA ALA A 204 7.42 5.91 -30.26
C ALA A 204 6.29 5.48 -31.22
N PHE A 205 6.50 4.39 -31.98
CA PHE A 205 5.51 3.83 -32.88
C PHE A 205 4.26 3.37 -32.12
N LYS A 206 4.45 2.60 -31.04
CA LYS A 206 3.34 2.16 -30.19
C LYS A 206 2.54 3.31 -29.61
N ILE A 207 3.22 4.34 -29.10
CA ILE A 207 2.55 5.52 -28.53
C ILE A 207 1.69 6.21 -29.60
N GLU A 208 2.19 6.40 -30.80
CA GLU A 208 1.43 7.01 -31.91
C GLU A 208 0.23 6.16 -32.33
N VAL A 209 0.39 4.84 -32.43
CA VAL A 209 -0.72 3.91 -32.70
C VAL A 209 -1.78 4.00 -31.60
N PHE A 210 -1.39 3.92 -30.32
CA PHE A 210 -2.35 4.03 -29.23
C PHE A 210 -2.99 5.42 -29.16
N ASN A 211 -2.30 6.49 -29.54
CA ASN A 211 -2.88 7.83 -29.67
C ASN A 211 -3.98 7.88 -30.75
N LYS A 212 -3.85 7.12 -31.85
CA LYS A 212 -4.92 6.95 -32.84
C LYS A 212 -6.11 6.19 -32.27
N ILE A 213 -5.86 5.02 -31.67
CA ILE A 213 -6.92 4.19 -31.07
C ILE A 213 -7.68 4.99 -29.99
N CYS A 214 -6.95 5.76 -29.18
CA CYS A 214 -7.53 6.65 -28.17
C CYS A 214 -8.53 7.68 -28.67
N ARG A 215 -8.28 8.21 -29.86
CA ARG A 215 -9.11 9.25 -30.48
C ARG A 215 -10.24 8.65 -31.32
N SER A 216 -10.23 7.33 -31.50
CA SER A 216 -11.30 6.58 -32.16
C SER A 216 -12.40 6.20 -31.16
N GLU A 217 -13.58 5.86 -31.67
CA GLU A 217 -14.67 5.27 -30.90
C GLU A 217 -14.62 3.73 -30.91
N GLU A 218 -13.45 3.14 -31.21
CA GLU A 218 -13.30 1.68 -31.31
C GLU A 218 -13.28 0.98 -29.94
N ASP A 219 -13.63 -0.30 -29.95
CA ASP A 219 -13.48 -1.17 -28.79
C ASP A 219 -12.06 -1.12 -28.24
N GLY A 220 -11.95 -0.94 -26.92
CA GLY A 220 -10.65 -0.91 -26.25
C GLY A 220 -10.03 0.48 -26.11
N GLN A 221 -10.71 1.55 -26.55
CA GLN A 221 -10.26 2.94 -26.41
C GLN A 221 -9.69 3.26 -25.02
N ALA A 222 -10.43 2.95 -23.93
CA ALA A 222 -9.97 3.22 -22.57
C ALA A 222 -8.67 2.49 -22.20
N LEU A 223 -8.52 1.23 -22.63
CA LEU A 223 -7.31 0.44 -22.39
C LEU A 223 -6.13 0.96 -23.23
N ALA A 224 -6.39 1.33 -24.49
CA ALA A 224 -5.41 1.95 -25.36
C ALA A 224 -4.89 3.28 -24.77
N CYS A 225 -5.75 4.10 -24.17
CA CYS A 225 -5.32 5.35 -23.54
C CYS A 225 -4.53 5.14 -22.27
N SER A 226 -4.98 4.24 -21.41
CA SER A 226 -4.19 3.86 -20.25
C SER A 226 -2.81 3.32 -20.67
N ARG A 227 -2.73 2.52 -21.74
CA ARG A 227 -1.45 1.99 -22.24
C ARG A 227 -0.58 3.07 -22.88
N ARG A 228 -1.15 3.98 -23.67
CA ARG A 228 -0.44 5.17 -24.22
C ARG A 228 0.21 5.97 -23.11
N ASP A 229 -0.56 6.32 -22.08
CA ASP A 229 -0.08 7.15 -20.99
C ASP A 229 1.00 6.43 -20.17
N SER A 230 0.87 5.12 -19.99
CA SER A 230 1.92 4.29 -19.37
C SER A 230 3.20 4.28 -20.21
N LEU A 231 3.10 4.11 -21.53
CA LEU A 231 4.25 4.13 -22.43
C LEU A 231 4.92 5.51 -22.48
N LEU A 232 4.15 6.60 -22.41
CA LEU A 232 4.68 7.96 -22.29
C LEU A 232 5.47 8.14 -20.99
N GLN A 233 4.95 7.64 -19.86
CA GLN A 233 5.66 7.67 -18.59
C GLN A 233 6.93 6.80 -18.61
N GLU A 234 6.85 5.58 -19.17
CA GLU A 234 8.00 4.68 -19.36
C GLU A 234 9.08 5.35 -20.22
N ALA A 235 8.68 6.10 -21.26
CA ALA A 235 9.56 6.81 -22.16
C ALA A 235 10.21 8.07 -21.56
N GLN A 236 9.53 8.75 -20.62
CA GLN A 236 10.03 9.97 -19.98
C GLN A 236 10.82 9.70 -18.70
N GLY A 237 10.69 8.49 -18.14
CA GLY A 237 11.32 8.12 -16.88
C GLY A 237 12.83 7.88 -16.97
N SER A 238 13.42 7.49 -15.84
CA SER A 238 14.83 7.07 -15.71
C SER A 238 15.11 5.66 -16.27
N GLY A 239 14.23 5.16 -17.13
CA GLY A 239 14.39 3.86 -17.80
C GLY A 239 15.36 3.91 -18.98
N PRO A 240 15.56 2.80 -19.70
CA PRO A 240 16.45 2.74 -20.86
C PRO A 240 15.92 3.48 -22.10
N ILE A 241 14.73 4.10 -22.01
CA ILE A 241 14.05 4.83 -23.08
C ILE A 241 13.96 6.27 -22.59
N HIS A 242 14.51 7.22 -23.34
CA HIS A 242 14.52 8.63 -22.96
C HIS A 242 13.86 9.48 -24.05
N LEU A 243 12.57 9.29 -24.29
CA LEU A 243 11.83 9.97 -25.35
C LEU A 243 10.87 11.02 -24.82
N CYS A 244 10.98 12.21 -25.39
CA CYS A 244 10.08 13.32 -25.14
C CYS A 244 9.31 13.65 -26.42
N TYR A 245 7.99 13.77 -26.28
CA TYR A 245 7.11 14.17 -27.38
C TYR A 245 6.97 15.68 -27.41
N GLN A 246 7.30 16.30 -28.54
CA GLN A 246 7.09 17.74 -28.71
C GLN A 246 5.66 17.97 -29.23
N GLY A 247 4.84 18.62 -28.40
CA GLY A 247 3.41 18.87 -28.68
C GLY A 247 3.12 19.78 -29.87
N ASP A 248 4.14 20.28 -30.56
CA ASP A 248 4.06 21.08 -31.78
C ASP A 248 4.15 20.25 -33.07
N PHE A 249 4.04 18.91 -32.96
CA PHE A 249 4.17 17.97 -34.08
C PHE A 249 5.57 17.90 -34.71
N SER A 250 6.60 18.50 -34.10
CA SER A 250 7.99 18.32 -34.53
C SER A 250 8.50 16.88 -34.28
N GLY A 251 7.78 16.12 -33.46
CA GLY A 251 7.91 14.68 -33.29
C GLY A 251 8.63 14.29 -32.01
N TRP A 252 9.43 13.22 -32.08
CA TRP A 252 10.12 12.63 -30.94
C TRP A 252 11.55 13.17 -30.84
N LYS A 253 11.99 13.49 -29.61
CA LYS A 253 13.38 13.85 -29.28
C LYS A 253 13.86 13.13 -28.02
N HIS A 254 15.17 13.17 -27.74
CA HIS A 254 15.65 12.76 -26.43
C HIS A 254 15.25 13.79 -25.36
N CYS A 255 14.89 13.30 -24.17
CA CYS A 255 14.40 14.17 -23.10
C CYS A 255 15.45 15.11 -22.49
N ASP A 256 16.73 14.77 -22.59
CA ASP A 256 17.83 15.57 -22.03
C ASP A 256 18.21 16.79 -22.88
N GLY A 257 17.52 17.02 -24.00
CA GLY A 257 17.81 18.12 -24.90
C GLY A 257 19.15 18.00 -25.62
N THR A 258 19.82 16.84 -25.56
CA THR A 258 21.00 16.59 -26.37
C THR A 258 20.57 16.24 -27.79
N ASP A 259 20.47 17.26 -28.64
CA ASP A 259 20.60 17.05 -30.08
C ASP A 259 22.04 16.56 -30.30
N VAL A 260 22.23 15.24 -30.38
CA VAL A 260 23.53 14.58 -30.53
C VAL A 260 24.07 14.81 -31.94
N GLU A 261 24.26 16.06 -32.36
CA GLU A 261 24.80 16.35 -33.69
C GLU A 261 26.34 16.30 -33.73
N ASN A 262 27.05 16.20 -32.58
CA ASN A 262 28.51 16.06 -32.55
C ASN A 262 29.07 15.60 -31.17
N VAL A 263 28.64 14.45 -30.64
CA VAL A 263 29.31 13.86 -29.46
C VAL A 263 30.21 12.70 -29.92
N PRO A 264 31.56 12.84 -29.89
CA PRO A 264 32.45 11.71 -30.10
C PRO A 264 32.15 10.64 -29.04
N ALA A 265 32.16 9.37 -29.43
CA ALA A 265 31.69 8.19 -28.70
C ALA A 265 32.41 7.86 -27.36
N SER A 266 32.95 8.84 -26.65
CA SER A 266 33.74 8.66 -25.41
C SER A 266 33.27 9.49 -24.23
N ILE A 267 32.07 10.08 -24.26
CA ILE A 267 31.49 10.77 -23.10
C ILE A 267 30.05 10.28 -22.88
N VAL A 268 29.90 9.01 -22.50
CA VAL A 268 28.76 8.62 -21.66
C VAL A 268 29.16 9.04 -20.24
N THR A 269 28.86 10.28 -19.89
CA THR A 269 28.87 10.66 -18.47
C THR A 269 27.65 10.03 -17.84
N GLU A 270 27.87 9.04 -16.98
CA GLU A 270 26.87 8.55 -16.03
C GLU A 270 26.16 9.74 -15.36
N PRO A 271 24.86 9.64 -15.02
CA PRO A 271 24.19 10.66 -14.24
C PRO A 271 25.04 10.94 -13.00
N SER A 272 25.47 12.19 -12.85
CA SER A 272 26.17 12.68 -11.69
C SER A 272 25.46 12.15 -10.44
N SER A 273 26.18 11.48 -9.54
CA SER A 273 25.60 10.89 -8.33
C SER A 273 24.99 11.94 -7.37
N SER A 274 24.96 13.22 -7.74
CA SER A 274 24.36 14.34 -7.02
C SER A 274 22.83 14.33 -7.03
N ASP A 275 22.20 13.69 -8.02
CA ASP A 275 20.76 13.85 -8.27
C ASP A 275 19.91 12.70 -7.72
N ALA A 276 20.57 11.61 -7.31
CA ALA A 276 19.89 10.47 -6.67
C ALA A 276 19.45 10.79 -5.22
N PHE A 277 18.29 10.28 -4.85
CA PHE A 277 17.82 10.29 -3.46
C PHE A 277 18.53 9.22 -2.62
N THR A 278 18.92 9.59 -1.41
CA THR A 278 19.43 8.64 -0.42
C THR A 278 18.29 7.77 0.14
N PRO A 279 18.58 6.64 0.82
CA PRO A 279 17.56 5.86 1.51
C PRO A 279 16.77 6.68 2.54
N GLU A 280 17.42 7.64 3.20
CA GLU A 280 16.79 8.56 4.15
C GLU A 280 15.86 9.56 3.45
N ASP A 281 16.25 10.07 2.29
CA ASP A 281 15.40 10.95 1.47
C ASP A 281 14.14 10.20 1.02
N ASN A 282 14.28 8.95 0.56
CA ASN A 282 13.15 8.12 0.13
C ASN A 282 12.14 7.88 1.26
N LYS A 283 12.59 7.66 2.50
CA LYS A 283 11.68 7.52 3.67
C LYS A 283 10.86 8.80 3.92
N ILE A 284 11.48 9.96 3.75
CA ILE A 284 10.80 11.24 3.94
C ILE A 284 9.83 11.52 2.79
N ILE A 285 10.21 11.17 1.56
CA ILE A 285 9.34 11.24 0.37
C ILE A 285 8.10 10.34 0.54
N GLU A 286 8.28 9.09 0.95
CA GLU A 286 7.16 8.17 1.22
C GLU A 286 6.20 8.72 2.29
N GLN A 287 6.74 9.32 3.35
CA GLN A 287 5.93 9.95 4.39
C GLN A 287 5.18 11.19 3.86
N ALA A 288 5.80 11.96 2.97
CA ALA A 288 5.22 13.13 2.33
C ALA A 288 4.04 12.75 1.43
N ASP A 289 4.21 11.73 0.58
CA ASP A 289 3.15 11.20 -0.28
C ASP A 289 1.97 10.68 0.53
N TYR A 290 2.24 9.93 1.60
CA TYR A 290 1.20 9.44 2.52
C TYR A 290 0.39 10.58 3.15
N LEU A 291 1.06 11.59 3.71
CA LEU A 291 0.40 12.74 4.33
C LEU A 291 -0.40 13.56 3.30
N ASN A 292 0.11 13.67 2.07
CA ASN A 292 -0.58 14.34 0.98
C ASN A 292 -1.87 13.63 0.56
N ASP A 293 -1.83 12.30 0.42
CA ASP A 293 -3.03 11.50 0.11
C ASP A 293 -4.10 11.62 1.19
N LYS A 294 -3.69 11.61 2.47
CA LYS A 294 -4.62 11.79 3.60
C LYS A 294 -5.18 13.20 3.68
N CYS A 295 -4.36 14.22 3.42
CA CYS A 295 -4.80 15.61 3.35
C CYS A 295 -5.81 15.84 2.19
N ARG A 296 -5.62 15.19 1.04
CA ARG A 296 -6.56 15.28 -0.10
C ARG A 296 -7.85 14.46 0.10
N GLY A 297 -7.81 13.44 0.94
CA GLY A 297 -8.82 12.38 0.99
C GLY A 297 -9.98 12.55 1.98
N GLY A 298 -10.10 13.62 2.77
CA GLY A 298 -11.11 13.67 3.84
C GLY A 298 -11.73 15.03 4.13
N ALA A 299 -13.07 15.08 4.13
CA ALA A 299 -13.84 16.08 4.86
C ALA A 299 -14.08 15.56 6.30
N GLY A 300 -13.49 16.22 7.30
CA GLY A 300 -13.64 15.88 8.72
C GLY A 300 -12.61 16.60 9.60
N ASP A 301 -12.82 16.62 10.91
CA ASP A 301 -12.07 17.43 11.88
C ASP A 301 -10.57 17.05 12.02
N GLN A 302 -10.14 15.89 11.51
CA GLN A 302 -8.73 15.46 11.54
C GLN A 302 -7.93 15.86 10.30
N THR A 303 -8.57 16.38 9.26
CA THR A 303 -7.89 16.74 8.00
C THR A 303 -6.89 17.88 8.19
N GLU A 304 -7.22 18.87 9.02
CA GLU A 304 -6.38 20.05 9.25
C GLU A 304 -5.02 19.67 9.87
N SER A 305 -5.04 18.85 10.93
CA SER A 305 -3.80 18.37 11.59
C SER A 305 -2.88 17.60 10.63
N VAL A 306 -3.45 16.78 9.75
CA VAL A 306 -2.66 15.98 8.79
C VAL A 306 -2.08 16.88 7.70
N CYS A 307 -2.84 17.87 7.22
CA CYS A 307 -2.33 18.86 6.27
C CYS A 307 -1.22 19.71 6.89
N THR A 308 -1.33 20.12 8.16
CA THR A 308 -0.24 20.83 8.86
C THR A 308 1.02 19.98 8.95
N GLN A 309 0.90 18.69 9.30
CA GLN A 309 2.05 17.78 9.33
C GLN A 309 2.71 17.61 7.96
N ARG A 310 1.90 17.57 6.88
CA ARG A 310 2.42 17.55 5.51
C ARG A 310 3.22 18.80 5.21
N ASP A 311 2.68 19.97 5.52
CA ASP A 311 3.31 21.25 5.20
C ASP A 311 4.62 21.44 5.99
N ASP A 312 4.65 21.03 7.27
CA ASP A 312 5.87 20.98 8.07
C ASP A 312 6.93 20.05 7.47
N LEU A 313 6.50 18.89 6.94
CA LEU A 313 7.40 17.95 6.28
C LEU A 313 7.94 18.50 4.96
N TYR A 314 7.12 19.19 4.16
CA TYR A 314 7.56 19.85 2.92
C TYR A 314 8.62 20.92 3.22
N ASN A 315 8.42 21.73 4.26
CA ASN A 315 9.41 22.71 4.71
C ASN A 315 10.74 22.06 5.16
N LYS A 316 10.68 20.85 5.72
CA LYS A 316 11.87 20.08 6.07
C LYS A 316 12.56 19.50 4.82
N MET A 317 11.79 19.02 3.85
CA MET A 317 12.28 18.48 2.58
C MET A 317 13.02 19.54 1.75
N GLU A 318 12.50 20.77 1.70
CA GLU A 318 13.17 21.87 0.99
C GLU A 318 14.56 22.15 1.58
N LYS A 319 14.70 22.11 2.92
CA LYS A 319 16.00 22.23 3.61
C LYS A 319 16.96 21.07 3.32
N LEU A 320 16.44 19.93 2.90
CA LEU A 320 17.19 18.75 2.42
C LEU A 320 17.43 18.78 0.91
N ASN A 321 17.14 19.91 0.25
CA ASN A 321 17.24 20.07 -1.19
C ASN A 321 16.32 19.10 -1.97
N ILE A 322 15.14 18.79 -1.43
CA ILE A 322 14.10 17.97 -2.08
C ILE A 322 12.89 18.87 -2.34
N CYS A 323 12.48 18.95 -3.60
CA CYS A 323 11.40 19.82 -4.05
C CYS A 323 10.35 19.05 -4.86
N TRP A 324 9.12 19.52 -4.81
CA TRP A 324 8.02 19.06 -5.67
C TRP A 324 7.98 19.95 -6.92
N GLY A 325 8.40 19.43 -8.07
CA GLY A 325 8.60 20.27 -9.25
C GLY A 325 8.62 19.52 -10.57
N PRO A 326 8.93 20.21 -11.69
CA PRO A 326 9.26 21.65 -11.79
C PRO A 326 8.12 22.61 -11.41
N GLU A 327 8.41 23.83 -10.96
CA GLU A 327 7.41 24.80 -10.47
C GLU A 327 6.43 25.25 -11.57
N ASP A 328 6.93 25.35 -12.81
CA ASP A 328 6.20 25.71 -14.03
C ASP A 328 5.44 24.55 -14.67
N SER A 329 5.59 23.32 -14.16
CA SER A 329 4.88 22.14 -14.64
C SER A 329 3.46 22.06 -14.08
N ALA A 330 2.54 21.46 -14.84
CA ALA A 330 1.20 21.18 -14.32
C ALA A 330 1.27 20.20 -13.15
N GLU A 331 0.36 20.33 -12.16
CA GLU A 331 0.41 19.52 -10.91
C GLU A 331 0.50 18.00 -11.15
N TYR A 332 -0.11 17.48 -12.21
CA TYR A 332 -0.07 16.05 -12.54
C TYR A 332 1.26 15.58 -13.16
N GLN A 333 2.13 16.51 -13.56
CA GLN A 333 3.45 16.25 -14.14
C GLN A 333 4.58 16.45 -13.11
N LYS A 334 4.26 17.06 -11.97
CA LYS A 334 5.22 17.27 -10.89
C LYS A 334 5.60 15.95 -10.24
N HIS A 335 6.85 15.86 -9.80
CA HIS A 335 7.40 14.74 -9.07
C HIS A 335 8.47 15.23 -8.10
N TRP A 336 8.86 14.37 -7.15
CA TRP A 336 9.97 14.69 -6.25
C TRP A 336 11.28 14.72 -7.02
N MET A 337 11.98 15.83 -6.92
CA MET A 337 13.28 16.06 -7.54
C MET A 337 14.20 16.83 -6.60
N ARG A 338 15.49 16.91 -6.90
CA ARG A 338 16.36 17.86 -6.20
C ARG A 338 15.97 19.28 -6.55
N CYS A 339 16.00 20.18 -5.58
CA CYS A 339 15.66 21.58 -5.85
C CYS A 339 16.66 22.19 -6.83
N HIS A 340 16.15 22.93 -7.82
CA HIS A 340 17.01 23.76 -8.66
C HIS A 340 17.51 24.97 -7.86
N PRO A 341 18.78 25.38 -8.03
CA PRO A 341 19.24 26.64 -7.49
C PRO A 341 18.39 27.78 -8.10
N LYS A 342 17.82 28.62 -7.23
CA LYS A 342 16.99 29.78 -7.61
C LYS A 342 17.80 30.85 -8.33
#